data_AF-A0A0F9E4J9-F1
#
_entry.id   AF-A0A0F9E4J9-F1
#
_cell.length_a   1.000
_cell.length_b   1.000
_cell.length_c   1.000
_cell.angle_alpha   90.00
_cell.angle_beta   90.00
_cell.angle_gamma   90.00
#
_symmetry.space_group_name_H-M   'P 1'
#
loop_
_entity.id
_entity.type
_entity.pdbx_description
1 polymer ?
#
loop_
_entity_poly.entity_id
_entity_poly.type
_entity_poly.pdbx_seq_one_letter_code
_entity_poly.pdbx_strand_id
1 'polypeptide(L)'
;MSEKVTICIPTYWTAEAGQSKSTQLLNAYDHPTPIDTSGTLERCLNSLVNLKGDFRVVIIGTMTEPELHDRFQKKLKNILDKFRDLDLYWFSYNELTAF
;
A
#
# COMPACT_ATOMS: atom_id res chain seq x y z
N MET A 1 -12.83 -19.44 19.07
CA MET A 1 -12.74 -18.65 17.82
C MET A 1 -11.74 -19.34 16.93
N SER A 2 -12.12 -19.77 15.73
CA SER A 2 -11.10 -20.16 14.73
C SER A 2 -10.36 -18.90 14.30
N GLU A 3 -9.04 -18.96 14.22
CA GLU A 3 -8.24 -17.85 13.71
C GLU A 3 -8.61 -17.58 12.24
N LYS A 4 -8.98 -16.34 11.93
CA LYS A 4 -9.31 -15.92 10.57
C LYS A 4 -8.02 -15.71 9.79
N VAL A 5 -7.92 -16.35 8.62
CA VAL A 5 -6.73 -16.23 7.76
C VAL A 5 -6.52 -14.76 7.39
N THR A 6 -5.29 -14.28 7.58
CA THR A 6 -4.94 -12.89 7.29
C THR A 6 -3.89 -12.85 6.18
N ILE A 7 -4.25 -12.23 5.06
CA ILE A 7 -3.34 -11.97 3.94
C ILE A 7 -2.75 -10.58 4.15
N CYS A 8 -1.46 -10.51 4.51
CA CYS A 8 -0.75 -9.25 4.67
C CYS A 8 0.02 -8.89 3.39
N ILE A 9 -0.20 -7.70 2.86
CA ILE A 9 0.40 -7.22 1.61
C ILE A 9 1.15 -5.92 1.90
N PRO A 10 2.49 -5.94 1.92
CA PRO A 10 3.26 -4.71 1.91
C PRO A 10 3.24 -4.07 0.52
N THR A 11 3.18 -2.75 0.47
CA THR A 11 3.26 -1.98 -0.78
C THR A 11 4.22 -0.81 -0.62
N TYR A 12 5.29 -0.84 -1.42
CA TYR A 12 6.40 0.12 -1.37
C TYR A 12 6.29 1.10 -2.53
N TRP A 13 6.35 2.38 -2.21
CA TRP A 13 6.19 3.46 -3.19
C TRP A 13 7.38 4.42 -3.14
N THR A 14 7.69 5.01 -4.29
CA THR A 14 8.78 5.98 -4.48
C THR A 14 8.32 7.16 -5.33
N ALA A 15 9.17 8.18 -5.45
CA ALA A 15 8.96 9.32 -6.33
C ALA A 15 8.68 8.90 -7.78
N GLU A 16 8.25 9.88 -8.58
CA GLU A 16 7.83 9.66 -9.96
C GLU A 16 8.95 9.06 -10.81
N ALA A 17 8.57 8.29 -11.84
CA ALA A 17 9.53 7.64 -12.72
C ALA A 17 10.42 8.68 -13.41
N GLY A 18 11.74 8.46 -13.36
CA GLY A 18 12.72 9.35 -13.99
C GLY A 18 13.07 10.60 -13.18
N GLN A 19 12.46 10.84 -12.02
CA GLN A 19 12.97 11.84 -11.08
C GLN A 19 14.18 11.30 -10.31
N SER A 20 15.15 12.18 -10.05
CA SER A 20 16.24 11.86 -9.13
C SER A 20 15.66 11.62 -7.75
N LYS A 21 16.02 10.49 -7.13
CA LYS A 21 15.61 10.19 -5.75
C LYS A 21 16.03 11.35 -4.85
N SER A 22 15.13 11.76 -3.96
CA SER A 22 15.42 12.75 -2.93
C SER A 22 16.69 12.35 -2.17
N THR A 23 17.50 13.32 -1.75
CA THR A 23 18.66 13.05 -0.89
C THR A 23 18.24 12.67 0.54
N GLN A 24 16.95 12.81 0.88
CA GLN A 24 16.35 12.50 2.17
C GLN A 24 15.40 11.29 2.06
N LEU A 25 15.92 10.15 1.61
CA LEU A 25 15.15 8.91 1.67
C LEU A 25 15.06 8.43 3.12
N LEU A 26 13.84 8.19 3.61
CA LEU A 26 13.66 7.54 4.92
C LEU A 26 14.13 6.09 4.88
N ASN A 27 13.86 5.41 3.76
CA ASN A 27 14.16 4.00 3.58
C ASN A 27 14.45 3.70 2.10
N ALA A 28 15.24 2.65 1.85
CA ALA A 28 15.45 2.10 0.53
C ALA A 28 14.78 0.72 0.44
N TYR A 29 13.70 0.64 -0.33
CA TYR A 29 13.04 -0.62 -0.62
C TYR A 29 13.53 -1.18 -1.96
N ASP A 30 13.47 -2.50 -2.11
CA ASP A 30 13.73 -3.15 -3.39
C ASP A 30 12.52 -2.96 -4.31
N HIS A 31 12.76 -2.50 -5.54
CA HIS A 31 11.74 -2.25 -6.57
C HIS A 31 10.46 -1.51 -6.11
N PRO A 32 10.57 -0.30 -5.51
CA PRO A 32 9.39 0.47 -5.12
C PRO A 32 8.64 0.97 -6.35
N THR A 33 7.32 1.07 -6.22
CA THR A 33 6.43 1.53 -7.29
C THR A 33 6.45 3.06 -7.39
N PRO A 34 6.73 3.65 -8.57
CA PRO A 34 6.65 5.10 -8.73
C PRO A 34 5.21 5.63 -8.54
N ILE A 35 5.04 6.70 -7.78
CA ILE A 35 3.73 7.24 -7.36
C ILE A 35 2.84 7.72 -8.51
N ASP A 36 3.43 8.07 -9.65
CA ASP A 36 2.74 8.46 -10.89
C ASP A 36 2.23 7.26 -11.70
N THR A 37 2.61 6.03 -11.34
CA THR A 37 2.15 4.81 -12.01
C THR A 37 0.95 4.18 -11.29
N SER A 38 0.26 3.25 -11.95
CA SER A 38 -0.80 2.45 -11.33
C SER A 38 -0.26 1.39 -10.36
N GLY A 39 0.96 0.89 -10.59
CA GLY A 39 1.53 -0.22 -9.83
C GLY A 39 0.78 -1.54 -10.04
N THR A 40 0.90 -2.44 -9.06
CA THR A 40 0.31 -3.79 -9.11
C THR A 40 -0.72 -4.05 -8.03
N LEU A 41 -0.87 -3.15 -7.06
CA LEU A 41 -1.77 -3.32 -5.91
C LEU A 41 -3.23 -3.49 -6.32
N GLU A 42 -3.73 -2.61 -7.20
CA GLU A 42 -5.12 -2.68 -7.67
C GLU A 42 -5.41 -3.99 -8.40
N ARG A 43 -4.47 -4.47 -9.22
CA ARG A 43 -4.58 -5.78 -9.89
C ARG A 43 -4.58 -6.93 -8.88
N CYS A 44 -3.73 -6.87 -7.84
CA CYS A 44 -3.69 -7.87 -6.78
C CYS A 44 -5.01 -7.95 -6.02
N LEU A 45 -5.58 -6.81 -5.64
CA LEU A 45 -6.87 -6.75 -4.92
C LEU A 45 -8.03 -7.28 -5.78
N ASN A 46 -8.05 -6.98 -7.09
CA ASN A 46 -9.03 -7.57 -8.01
C ASN A 46 -8.97 -9.11 -8.04
N SER A 47 -7.77 -9.71 -7.95
CA SER A 47 -7.66 -11.16 -7.84
C SER A 47 -8.25 -11.69 -6.52
N LEU A 48 -8.07 -10.96 -5.41
CA LEU A 48 -8.58 -11.38 -4.10
C LEU A 48 -10.09 -11.28 -3.97
N VAL A 49 -10.74 -10.34 -4.66
CA VAL A 49 -12.22 -10.24 -4.70
C VAL A 49 -12.86 -11.54 -5.20
N ASN A 50 -12.18 -12.29 -6.07
CA ASN A 50 -12.69 -13.54 -6.62
C ASN A 50 -12.40 -14.78 -5.74
N LEU A 51 -11.64 -14.62 -4.66
CA LEU A 51 -11.25 -15.72 -3.79
C LEU A 51 -12.40 -16.08 -2.83
N LYS A 52 -12.69 -17.38 -2.68
CA LYS A 52 -13.68 -17.88 -1.73
C LYS A 52 -12.99 -18.30 -0.43
N GLY A 53 -13.56 -17.93 0.71
CA GLY A 53 -13.08 -18.32 2.04
C GLY A 53 -13.31 -17.22 3.07
N ASP A 54 -13.14 -17.55 4.35
CA ASP A 54 -13.15 -16.55 5.43
C ASP A 54 -11.73 -16.05 5.69
N PHE A 55 -11.40 -14.90 5.09
CA PHE A 55 -10.11 -14.26 5.26
C PHE A 55 -10.25 -12.74 5.34
N ARG A 56 -9.19 -12.09 5.80
CA ARG A 56 -9.05 -10.63 5.76
C ARG A 56 -7.79 -10.23 5.04
N VAL A 57 -7.78 -8.99 4.57
CA VAL A 57 -6.62 -8.40 3.89
C VAL A 57 -6.09 -7.26 4.75
N VAL A 58 -4.79 -7.23 4.97
CA VAL A 58 -4.10 -6.13 5.65
C VAL A 58 -3.08 -5.53 4.69
N ILE A 59 -3.19 -4.23 4.43
CA ILE A 59 -2.26 -3.49 3.58
C ILE A 59 -1.30 -2.67 4.45
N ILE A 60 0.00 -2.81 4.23
CA ILE A 60 1.03 -1.98 4.86
C ILE A 60 1.66 -1.11 3.78
N GLY A 61 1.31 0.18 3.77
CA GLY A 61 1.77 1.13 2.76
C GLY A 61 2.92 2.00 3.24
N THR A 62 3.98 2.11 2.44
CA THR A 62 5.13 2.99 2.72
C THR A 62 5.58 3.75 1.47
N MET A 63 6.11 4.95 1.69
CA MET A 63 6.56 5.93 0.70
C MET A 63 7.99 6.34 1.05
N THR A 64 8.94 6.22 0.12
CA THR A 64 10.35 6.48 0.44
C THR A 64 10.64 7.94 0.79
N GLU A 65 9.92 8.89 0.17
CA GLU A 65 10.09 10.34 0.33
C GLU A 65 9.05 10.92 1.32
N PRO A 66 9.49 11.52 2.45
CA PRO A 66 8.64 12.24 3.41
C PRO A 66 7.64 13.22 2.79
N GLU A 67 8.14 14.02 1.86
CA GLU A 67 7.39 15.09 1.19
C GLU A 67 6.22 14.57 0.35
N LEU A 68 6.21 13.27 0.04
CA LEU A 68 5.15 12.61 -0.74
C LEU A 68 4.17 11.83 0.14
N HIS A 69 4.30 11.81 1.46
CA HIS A 69 3.43 11.04 2.37
C HIS A 69 1.94 11.35 2.19
N ASP A 70 1.55 12.62 2.19
CA ASP A 70 0.14 13.02 2.02
C ASP A 70 -0.42 12.62 0.66
N ARG A 71 0.39 12.77 -0.40
CA ARG A 71 0.00 12.38 -1.76
C ARG A 71 -0.16 10.86 -1.85
N PHE A 72 0.78 10.13 -1.26
CA PHE A 72 0.74 8.68 -1.19
C PHE A 72 -0.48 8.18 -0.40
N GLN A 73 -0.74 8.77 0.77
CA GLN A 73 -1.90 8.45 1.61
C GLN A 73 -3.21 8.58 0.84
N LYS A 74 -3.41 9.71 0.14
CA LYS A 74 -4.59 9.94 -0.70
C LYS A 74 -4.67 8.90 -1.83
N LYS A 75 -3.56 8.61 -2.51
CA LYS A 75 -3.51 7.62 -3.60
C LYS A 75 -3.86 6.23 -3.09
N LEU A 76 -3.25 5.79 -1.99
CA LEU A 76 -3.51 4.49 -1.38
C LEU A 76 -4.99 4.38 -1.00
N LYS A 77 -5.52 5.36 -0.28
CA LYS A 77 -6.95 5.40 0.07
C LYS A 77 -7.85 5.30 -1.16
N ASN A 78 -7.56 6.05 -2.22
CA ASN A 78 -8.35 6.02 -3.46
C ASN A 78 -8.32 4.65 -4.16
N ILE A 79 -7.21 3.91 -4.07
CA ILE A 79 -7.14 2.54 -4.58
C ILE A 79 -8.02 1.63 -3.71
N LEU A 80 -7.86 1.70 -2.39
CA LEU A 80 -8.52 0.79 -1.43
C LEU A 80 -10.03 1.02 -1.34
N ASP A 81 -10.50 2.26 -1.50
CA ASP A 81 -11.93 2.62 -1.50
C ASP A 81 -12.73 1.91 -2.62
N LYS A 82 -12.06 1.36 -3.64
CA LYS A 82 -12.68 0.56 -4.70
C LYS A 82 -13.01 -0.88 -4.28
N PHE A 83 -12.44 -1.36 -3.18
CA PHE A 83 -12.49 -2.77 -2.75
C PHE A 83 -13.25 -2.96 -1.44
N ARG A 84 -14.43 -2.34 -1.33
CA ARG A 84 -15.25 -2.38 -0.09
C ARG A 84 -15.83 -3.76 0.23
N ASP A 85 -15.83 -4.67 -0.74
CA ASP A 85 -16.32 -6.04 -0.58
C ASP A 85 -15.32 -6.96 0.17
N LEU A 86 -14.08 -6.49 0.40
CA LEU A 86 -13.07 -7.19 1.20
C LEU A 86 -13.12 -6.73 2.67
N ASP A 87 -12.96 -7.65 3.63
CA ASP A 87 -12.62 -7.31 5.03
C ASP A 87 -11.17 -6.80 5.06
N LEU A 88 -11.00 -5.52 4.72
CA LEU A 88 -9.71 -4.89 4.46
C LEU A 88 -9.36 -3.86 5.53
N TYR A 89 -8.17 -4.00 6.09
CA TYR A 89 -7.52 -2.99 6.95
C TYR A 89 -6.29 -2.49 6.23
N TRP A 90 -5.93 -1.25 6.50
CA TRP A 90 -4.72 -0.69 5.93
C TRP A 90 -4.07 0.28 6.89
N PHE A 91 -2.75 0.34 6.80
CA PHE A 91 -1.90 1.10 7.69
C PHE A 91 -0.81 1.76 6.86
N SER A 92 -0.61 3.06 7.05
CA SER A 92 0.52 3.80 6.49
C SER A 92 0.98 4.85 7.49
N TYR A 93 1.55 5.97 7.04
CA TYR A 93 2.19 6.97 7.90
C TYR A 93 1.30 7.59 8.97
N ASN A 94 0.00 7.71 8.72
CA ASN A 94 -0.92 8.32 9.69
C ASN A 94 -1.33 7.31 10.78
N GLU A 95 -1.26 6.02 10.45
CA GLU A 95 -1.71 4.92 11.30
C GLU A 95 -0.54 4.20 12.00
N LEU A 96 0.68 4.32 11.46
CA LEU A 96 1.91 3.74 11.96
C LEU A 96 2.92 4.84 12.24
N THR A 97 3.15 5.11 13.53
CA THR A 97 4.33 5.86 13.97
C THR A 97 5.37 4.84 14.44
N ALA A 98 6.49 4.75 13.73
CA ALA A 98 7.67 4.05 14.23
C ALA A 98 8.40 5.00 15.18
N PHE A 99 8.52 4.60 16.44
CA PHE A 99 9.28 5.32 17.47
C PHE A 99 10.79 5.13 17.31
#